data_AF-A0A7D7LAN3-F1
#
_entry.id   AF-A0A7D7LAN3-F1
#
_cell.length_a   1.000
_cell.length_b   1.000
_cell.length_c   1.000
_cell.angle_alpha   90.00
_cell.angle_beta   90.00
_cell.angle_gamma   90.00
#
_symmetry.space_group_name_H-M   'P 1'
#
loop_
_entity.id
_entity.type
_entity.pdbx_description
1 polymer ?
#
loop_
_entity_poly.entity_id
_entity_poly.type
_entity_poly.pdbx_seq_one_letter_code
_entity_poly.pdbx_strand_id
1 'polypeptide(L)' 'MEAHKIEAVLTEDGTLMLRGLPFHAGDAVEVIILSAKTPQLQGAAPSQPETNLYPLRGKVIRYDDPTEPVALSDWEVLQ' A
#
# COMPACT_ATOMS: atom_id res chain seq x y z
N MET A 1 20.89 -14.69 -11.41
CA MET A 1 20.61 -14.99 -10.00
C MET A 1 19.13 -15.30 -9.94
N GLU A 2 18.75 -16.54 -9.63
CA GLU A 2 17.34 -16.91 -9.41
C GLU A 2 17.05 -16.81 -7.92
N ALA A 3 15.99 -16.08 -7.56
CA ALA A 3 15.65 -15.81 -6.17
C ALA A 3 14.31 -16.44 -5.83
N HIS A 4 14.30 -17.34 -4.84
CA HIS A 4 13.09 -17.92 -4.28
C HIS A 4 12.71 -17.16 -3.01
N LYS A 5 11.53 -16.53 -3.00
CA LYS A 5 10.99 -15.84 -1.81
C LYS A 5 10.18 -16.83 -0.97
N ILE A 6 10.52 -16.92 0.31
CA ILE A 6 9.76 -17.65 1.32
C ILE A 6 9.46 -16.69 2.46
N GLU A 7 8.20 -16.61 2.85
CA GLU A 7 7.76 -15.81 3.99
C GLU A 7 7.60 -16.74 5.18
N ALA A 8 8.28 -16.43 6.28
CA ALA A 8 8.22 -17.20 7.51
C ALA A 8 8.22 -16.25 8.71
N VAL A 9 7.42 -16.59 9.71
CA VAL A 9 7.35 -15.84 10.97
C VAL A 9 8.41 -16.39 11.92
N LEU A 10 9.18 -15.48 12.52
CA LEU A 10 10.18 -15.84 13.50
C LEU A 10 9.50 -16.40 14.75
N THR A 11 10.00 -17.51 15.29
CA THR A 11 9.51 -18.06 16.54
C THR A 11 9.98 -17.20 17.73
N GLU A 12 9.34 -17.36 18.90
CA GLU A 12 9.62 -16.52 20.09
C GLU A 12 11.08 -16.63 20.57
N ASP A 13 11.72 -17.76 20.33
CA ASP A 13 13.13 -18.02 20.63
C ASP A 13 14.10 -17.42 19.59
N GLY A 14 13.59 -16.74 18.56
CA GLY A 14 14.41 -16.12 17.53
C GLY A 14 14.94 -17.08 16.46
N THR A 15 14.40 -18.30 16.38
CA THR A 15 14.80 -19.31 15.40
C THR A 15 13.97 -19.21 14.11
N LEU A 16 14.61 -19.38 12.96
CA LEU A 16 13.92 -19.50 11.67
C LEU A 16 14.27 -20.84 11.01
N MET A 17 13.27 -21.67 10.72
CA MET A 17 13.45 -22.97 10.09
C MET A 17 12.84 -23.00 8.69
N LEU A 18 13.69 -22.98 7.67
CA LEU A 18 13.28 -23.11 6.26
C LEU A 18 13.25 -24.59 5.87
N ARG A 19 12.14 -25.05 5.27
CA ARG A 19 11.96 -26.45 4.83
C ARG A 19 11.51 -26.51 3.38
N GLY A 20 11.92 -27.57 2.67
CA GLY A 20 11.47 -27.84 1.29
C GLY A 20 12.01 -26.85 0.25
N LEU A 21 13.22 -26.34 0.43
CA LEU A 21 13.85 -25.47 -0.57
C LEU A 21 14.12 -26.25 -1.87
N PRO A 22 13.96 -25.64 -3.05
CA PRO A 22 14.19 -26.30 -4.34
C PRO A 22 15.69 -26.37 -4.69
N PHE A 23 16.53 -26.76 -3.73
CA PHE A 23 17.97 -26.91 -3.90
C PHE A 23 18.40 -28.34 -3.57
N HIS A 24 19.50 -28.78 -4.16
CA HIS A 24 20.05 -30.11 -3.94
C HIS A 24 21.14 -30.10 -2.86
N ALA A 25 21.45 -31.29 -2.34
CA ALA A 25 22.55 -31.43 -1.39
C ALA A 25 23.89 -31.06 -2.06
N GLY A 26 24.62 -30.13 -1.45
CA GLY A 26 25.90 -29.63 -1.96
C GLY A 26 25.80 -28.30 -2.71
N ASP A 27 24.59 -27.80 -2.99
CA ASP A 27 24.41 -26.48 -3.59
C ASP A 27 24.81 -25.38 -2.60
N ALA A 28 25.59 -24.40 -3.07
CA ALA A 28 25.88 -23.20 -2.31
C ALA A 28 24.68 -22.25 -2.39
N VAL A 29 24.09 -21.93 -1.23
CA VAL A 29 22.91 -21.05 -1.12
C VAL A 29 23.24 -19.82 -0.28
N GLU A 30 22.75 -18.66 -0.72
CA GLU A 30 22.84 -17.40 0.02
C GLU A 30 21.47 -17.07 0.63
N VAL A 31 21.44 -16.74 1.92
CA VAL A 31 20.21 -16.40 2.64
C VAL A 31 20.26 -14.94 3.06
N ILE A 32 19.30 -14.14 2.57
CA ILE A 32 19.16 -12.73 2.93
C ILE A 32 17.92 -12.56 3.81
N ILE A 33 18.14 -12.14 5.05
CA ILE A 33 17.06 -11.86 6.01
C ILE A 33 16.81 -10.36 6.01
N LEU A 34 15.63 -9.95 5.56
CA LEU A 34 15.17 -8.56 5.63
C LEU A 34 14.11 -8.47 6.71
N SER A 35 14.15 -7.43 7.54
CA SER A 35 13.02 -7.12 8.41
C SER A 35 11.84 -6.74 7.51
N ALA A 36 10.83 -7.60 7.47
CA ALA A 36 9.54 -7.19 6.95
C ALA A 36 9.04 -6.10 7.89
N LYS A 37 9.05 -4.84 7.44
CA LYS A 37 8.13 -3.85 8.02
C LYS A 37 6.78 -4.52 7.86
N THR A 38 6.16 -4.92 8.96
CA THR A 38 4.80 -5.45 8.93
C THR A 38 4.06 -4.53 7.98
N PRO A 39 3.35 -5.04 6.95
CA PRO A 39 2.20 -4.29 6.53
C PRO A 39 1.40 -4.24 7.83
N GLN A 40 1.55 -3.14 8.58
CA GLN A 40 0.44 -2.63 9.32
C GLN A 40 -0.68 -2.78 8.29
N LEU A 41 -1.61 -3.70 8.56
CA LEU A 41 -3.01 -3.44 8.28
C LEU A 41 -3.14 -1.94 8.31
N GLN A 42 -3.41 -1.34 7.17
CA GLN A 42 -3.26 0.09 6.88
C GLN A 42 -4.00 0.96 7.91
N GLY A 43 -3.48 1.07 9.13
CA GLY A 43 -4.34 1.21 10.30
C GLY A 43 -3.62 0.89 11.62
N ALA A 44 -2.42 1.42 11.81
CA ALA A 44 -1.93 1.80 13.15
C ALA A 44 -0.62 2.62 13.03
N ALA A 45 -0.66 3.74 12.30
CA ALA A 45 0.35 4.76 12.47
C ALA A 45 0.27 5.30 13.92
N PRO A 46 1.41 5.70 14.54
CA PRO A 46 1.42 6.26 15.88
C PRO A 46 0.61 7.55 15.91
N SER A 47 -0.53 7.54 16.60
CA SER A 47 -1.22 8.70 17.20
C SER A 47 -0.97 10.05 16.49
N GLN A 48 -1.36 10.15 15.23
CA GLN A 48 -1.82 11.43 14.68
C GLN A 48 -3.31 11.52 15.00
N PRO A 49 -3.87 12.69 15.35
CA PRO A 49 -5.32 12.82 15.42
C PRO A 49 -5.86 12.33 14.08
N GLU A 50 -6.85 11.43 14.11
CA GLU A 50 -7.47 10.91 12.90
C GLU A 50 -8.06 12.07 12.11
N THR A 51 -7.24 12.68 11.25
CA THR A 51 -7.70 13.58 10.22
C THR A 51 -8.54 12.69 9.33
N ASN A 52 -9.85 12.75 9.53
CA ASN A 52 -10.83 11.94 8.83
C ASN A 52 -10.46 11.92 7.34
N LEU A 53 -9.95 10.77 6.87
CA LEU A 53 -9.40 10.62 5.52
C LEU A 53 -10.48 10.81 4.45
N TYR A 54 -11.76 10.73 4.84
CA TYR A 54 -12.91 10.81 3.95
C TYR A 54 -14.01 11.69 4.55
N PRO A 55 -13.80 13.01 4.66
CA PRO A 55 -14.72 13.93 5.35
C PRO A 55 -16.09 14.08 4.66
N LEU A 56 -16.20 13.60 3.42
CA LEU A 56 -17.39 13.62 2.59
C LEU A 56 -18.13 12.27 2.53
N ARG A 57 -17.56 11.18 3.07
CA ARG A 57 -18.19 9.86 3.04
C ARG A 57 -19.51 9.89 3.81
N GLY A 58 -20.59 9.43 3.16
CA GLY A 58 -21.94 9.38 3.76
C GLY A 58 -22.70 10.70 3.77
N LYS A 59 -22.12 11.79 3.25
CA LYS A 59 -22.83 13.06 3.05
C LYS A 59 -23.50 13.07 1.68
N VAL A 60 -24.72 13.60 1.62
CA VAL A 60 -25.42 13.85 0.36
C VAL A 60 -24.76 15.06 -0.30
N ILE A 61 -24.22 14.87 -1.49
CA ILE A 61 -23.64 15.95 -2.31
C ILE A 61 -24.69 16.34 -3.34
N ARG A 62 -25.04 17.62 -3.39
CA ARG A 62 -25.93 18.19 -4.40
C ARG A 62 -25.10 19.05 -5.35
N TYR A 63 -25.27 18.81 -6.65
CA TYR A 63 -24.72 19.65 -7.69
C TYR A 63 -25.84 20.57 -8.16
N ASP A 64 -25.72 21.85 -7.84
CA ASP A 64 -26.61 22.87 -8.37
C ASP A 64 -26.06 23.29 -9.74
N ASP A 65 -26.84 23.06 -10.80
CA ASP A 65 -26.56 23.43 -12.20
C ASP A 65 -25.14 23.12 -12.70
N PRO A 66 -24.69 21.84 -12.65
CA PRO A 66 -23.30 21.43 -12.91
C PRO A 66 -22.81 21.67 -14.33
N THR A 67 -23.72 21.98 -15.26
CA THR A 67 -23.42 22.17 -16.68
C THR A 67 -23.69 23.60 -17.13
N GLU A 68 -23.93 24.54 -16.22
CA GLU A 68 -24.01 25.94 -16.59
C GLU A 68 -22.70 26.38 -17.25
N PRO A 69 -22.80 27.15 -18.36
CA PRO A 69 -21.61 27.62 -19.05
C PRO A 69 -20.73 28.46 -18.14
N VAL A 70 -19.56 27.93 -17.80
CA VAL A 70 -18.55 28.69 -17.08
C VAL A 70 -17.88 29.67 -18.03
N ALA A 71 -17.83 30.94 -17.63
CA ALA A 71 -16.99 31.95 -18.25
C ALA A 71 -17.24 32.14 -19.76
N LEU A 72 -18.50 32.15 -20.22
CA LEU A 72 -18.84 32.47 -21.62
C LEU A 72 -18.23 33.79 -22.10
N SER A 73 -18.08 34.77 -21.20
CA SER A 73 -17.43 36.05 -21.45
C SER A 73 -15.92 35.95 -21.72
N ASP A 74 -15.27 34.90 -21.24
CA ASP A 74 -13.81 34.72 -21.32
C ASP A 74 -13.40 33.95 -22.58
N TRP A 75 -14.39 33.42 -23.32
CA TRP A 75 -14.19 32.82 -24.63
C TRP A 75 -14.24 33.92 -25.70
N GLU A 76 -13.12 34.61 -25.93
CA GLU A 76 -12.91 35.57 -27.03
C GLU A 76 -12.88 34.89 -28.44
N VAL A 77 -13.66 33.84 -28.67
CA VAL A 77 -13.61 33.02 -29.91
C VAL A 77 -14.85 33.22 -30.80
N LEU A 78 -15.76 34.13 -30.45
CA LEU A 78 -16.93 34.48 -31.28
C LEU A 78 -16.89 35.94 -31.73
N GLN A 79 -15.84 36.34 -32.44
CA GLN A 79 -15.81 37.54 -33.28
C GLN A 79 -15.84 37.15 -34.75
#